data_AF-A0A0C2E1I1-F1
#
_entry.id   AF-A0A0C2E1I1-F1
#
_cell.length_a   1.000
_cell.length_b   1.000
_cell.length_c   1.000
_cell.angle_alpha   90.00
_cell.angle_beta   90.00
_cell.angle_gamma   90.00
#
_symmetry.space_group_name_H-M   'P 1'
#
loop_
_entity.id
_entity.type
_entity.pdbx_description
1 polymer ?
#
loop_
_entity_poly.entity_id
_entity_poly.type
_entity_poly.pdbx_seq_one_letter_code
_entity_poly.pdbx_strand_id
1 'polypeptide(L)'
;MLGPYNEDRVKLEVEILEPDNAAMKYALEHVRECGFKVIYGRWLIDGYPKVVLFDIGSAAWKLDQWKHEMWSVTKVGIPWHDREANDCIIIGFVVAIFLQKFAEAIASTEPLIVAHFHEWQSAAGLIMSR
;
A
#
# COMPACT_ATOMS: atom_id res chain seq x y z
N MET A 1 0.11 0.86 -10.29
CA MET A 1 0.97 1.56 -9.32
C MET A 1 0.30 1.57 -7.96
N LEU A 2 1.10 1.59 -6.90
CA LEU A 2 0.64 1.66 -5.51
C LEU A 2 1.12 2.98 -4.92
N GLY A 3 0.28 3.70 -4.17
CA GLY A 3 0.68 4.99 -3.62
C GLY A 3 -0.25 5.54 -2.54
N PRO A 4 0.10 6.69 -1.94
CA PRO A 4 -0.75 7.34 -0.94
C PRO A 4 -1.96 7.99 -1.60
N TYR A 5 -3.08 7.96 -0.90
CA TYR A 5 -4.30 8.66 -1.29
C TYR A 5 -4.19 10.15 -0.96
N ASN A 6 -4.52 11.00 -1.95
CA ASN A 6 -4.70 12.43 -1.76
C ASN A 6 -6.04 12.84 -2.38
N GLU A 7 -6.99 13.25 -1.54
CA GLU A 7 -8.38 13.56 -1.91
C GLU A 7 -8.48 14.58 -3.06
N ASP A 8 -7.70 15.67 -2.99
CA ASP A 8 -7.77 16.76 -3.96
C ASP A 8 -7.24 16.33 -5.33
N ARG A 9 -6.15 15.53 -5.34
CA ARG A 9 -5.56 15.03 -6.58
C ARG A 9 -6.37 13.92 -7.21
N VAL A 10 -6.89 12.99 -6.42
CA VAL A 10 -7.68 11.86 -6.92
C VAL A 10 -8.89 12.32 -7.70
N LYS A 11 -9.59 13.37 -7.24
CA LYS A 11 -10.75 13.95 -7.94
C LYS A 11 -10.44 14.47 -9.33
N LEU A 12 -9.20 14.88 -9.59
CA LEU A 12 -8.78 15.51 -10.84
C LEU A 12 -8.05 14.54 -11.75
N GLU A 13 -7.29 13.62 -11.16
CA GLU A 13 -6.33 12.80 -11.89
C GLU A 13 -6.76 11.33 -12.02
N VAL A 14 -7.71 10.84 -11.24
CA VAL A 14 -8.00 9.40 -11.17
C VAL A 14 -9.46 9.12 -11.49
N GLU A 15 -9.68 8.22 -12.45
CA GLU A 15 -10.98 7.60 -12.65
C GLU A 15 -11.13 6.43 -11.67
N ILE A 16 -12.06 6.56 -10.72
CA ILE A 16 -12.35 5.53 -9.71
C ILE A 16 -13.15 4.41 -10.37
N LEU A 17 -12.68 3.18 -10.20
CA LEU A 17 -13.25 1.99 -10.81
C LEU A 17 -13.35 0.86 -9.79
N GLU A 18 -14.10 -0.18 -10.13
CA GLU A 18 -14.05 -1.46 -9.43
C GLU A 18 -13.04 -2.41 -10.12
N PRO A 19 -12.36 -3.28 -9.36
CA PRO A 19 -11.39 -4.23 -9.91
C PRO A 19 -12.07 -5.25 -10.83
N ASP A 20 -11.48 -5.44 -12.00
CA ASP A 20 -11.91 -6.39 -13.04
C ASP A 20 -11.37 -7.82 -12.84
N ASN A 21 -10.40 -7.98 -11.94
CA ASN A 21 -9.75 -9.26 -11.63
C ASN A 21 -10.14 -9.73 -10.22
N ALA A 22 -10.56 -11.01 -10.10
CA ALA A 22 -10.89 -11.65 -8.83
C ALA A 22 -9.75 -11.57 -7.80
N ALA A 23 -8.50 -11.73 -8.20
CA ALA A 23 -7.36 -11.64 -7.29
C ALA A 23 -7.16 -10.22 -6.74
N MET A 24 -7.33 -9.22 -7.61
CA MET A 24 -7.27 -7.81 -7.22
C MET A 24 -8.41 -7.47 -6.27
N LYS A 25 -9.63 -7.95 -6.58
CA LYS A 25 -10.80 -7.77 -5.73
C LYS A 25 -10.59 -8.38 -4.34
N TYR A 26 -10.13 -9.64 -4.27
CA TYR A 26 -9.81 -10.31 -3.01
C TYR A 26 -8.81 -9.51 -2.16
N ALA A 27 -7.69 -9.07 -2.77
CA ALA A 27 -6.67 -8.32 -2.04
C ALA A 27 -7.21 -6.96 -1.52
N LEU A 28 -7.98 -6.25 -2.34
CA LEU A 28 -8.59 -4.97 -1.94
C LEU A 28 -9.65 -5.13 -0.85
N GLU A 29 -10.49 -6.16 -0.95
CA GLU A 29 -11.49 -6.49 0.07
C GLU A 29 -10.81 -6.81 1.40
N HIS A 30 -9.75 -7.61 1.40
CA HIS A 30 -9.04 -7.94 2.64
C HIS A 30 -8.39 -6.71 3.30
N VAL A 31 -7.79 -5.82 2.51
CA VAL A 31 -7.25 -4.54 3.01
C VAL A 31 -8.36 -3.71 3.66
N ARG A 32 -9.57 -3.70 3.07
CA ARG A 32 -10.75 -3.00 3.63
C ARG A 32 -11.27 -3.67 4.90
N GLU A 33 -11.26 -5.00 4.97
CA GLU A 33 -11.64 -5.78 6.16
C GLU A 33 -10.70 -5.51 7.35
N CYS A 34 -9.42 -5.24 7.10
CA CYS A 34 -8.48 -4.77 8.12
C CYS A 34 -8.78 -3.35 8.64
N GLY A 35 -9.77 -2.65 8.05
CA GLY A 35 -10.15 -1.28 8.40
C GLY A 35 -9.40 -0.21 7.63
N PHE A 36 -8.65 -0.55 6.59
CA PHE A 36 -7.89 0.41 5.79
C PHE A 36 -8.70 0.88 4.58
N LYS A 37 -8.77 2.20 4.40
CA LYS A 37 -9.43 2.79 3.24
C LYS A 37 -8.49 2.76 2.03
N VAL A 38 -8.97 2.16 0.95
CA VAL A 38 -8.22 2.00 -0.30
C VAL A 38 -9.12 2.28 -1.51
N ILE A 39 -8.57 3.04 -2.46
CA ILE A 39 -9.20 3.39 -3.73
C ILE A 39 -8.51 2.64 -4.86
N TYR A 40 -9.30 2.08 -5.76
CA TYR A 40 -8.83 1.49 -7.00
C TYR A 40 -9.33 2.33 -8.18
N GLY A 41 -8.52 2.43 -9.21
CA GLY A 41 -8.87 3.23 -10.38
C GLY A 41 -7.80 3.23 -11.45
N ARG A 42 -7.87 4.22 -12.33
CA ARG A 42 -6.88 4.46 -13.37
C ARG A 42 -6.42 5.91 -13.38
N TRP A 43 -5.13 6.12 -13.57
CA TRP A 43 -4.56 7.46 -13.66
C TRP A 43 -4.80 8.04 -15.05
N LEU A 44 -5.37 9.25 -15.11
CA LEU A 44 -5.72 9.99 -16.32
C LEU A 44 -4.49 10.65 -16.96
N ILE A 45 -3.53 9.81 -17.32
CA ILE A 45 -2.33 10.16 -18.08
C ILE A 45 -2.19 9.25 -19.30
N ASP A 46 -1.26 9.58 -20.18
CA ASP A 46 -0.88 8.71 -21.29
C ASP A 46 -0.46 7.32 -20.76
N GLY A 47 -1.05 6.27 -21.32
CA GLY A 47 -0.88 4.88 -20.88
C GLY A 47 -1.97 4.36 -19.93
N TYR A 48 -2.79 5.25 -19.35
CA TYR A 48 -3.98 4.93 -18.56
C TYR A 48 -3.79 3.79 -17.52
N PRO A 49 -2.72 3.85 -16.69
CA PRO A 49 -2.33 2.74 -15.84
C PRO A 49 -3.29 2.53 -14.66
N LYS A 50 -3.46 1.28 -14.23
CA LYS A 50 -4.19 0.91 -13.02
C LYS A 50 -3.45 1.41 -11.77
N VAL A 51 -4.19 1.99 -10.82
CA VAL A 51 -3.66 2.51 -9.55
C VAL A 51 -4.44 1.95 -8.35
N VAL A 52 -3.72 1.75 -7.25
CA VAL A 52 -4.28 1.48 -5.92
C VAL A 52 -3.72 2.55 -4.99
N LEU A 53 -4.61 3.29 -4.32
CA LEU A 53 -4.26 4.42 -3.48
C LEU A 53 -4.75 4.19 -2.05
N PHE A 54 -3.82 4.23 -1.10
CA PHE A 54 -4.08 3.90 0.30
C PHE A 54 -4.20 5.18 1.14
N ASP A 55 -5.28 5.29 1.90
CA ASP A 55 -5.45 6.37 2.86
C ASP A 55 -4.64 6.08 4.13
N ILE A 56 -3.53 6.80 4.29
CA ILE A 56 -2.62 6.70 5.43
C ILE A 56 -3.37 6.93 6.75
N GLY A 57 -4.31 7.90 6.77
CA GLY A 57 -5.05 8.25 7.97
C GLY A 57 -5.87 7.09 8.53
N SER A 58 -6.40 6.23 7.64
CA SER A 58 -7.20 5.06 8.04
C SER A 58 -6.40 3.99 8.80
N ALA A 59 -5.07 3.99 8.65
CA ALA A 59 -4.17 3.03 9.27
C ALA A 59 -3.32 3.63 10.41
N ALA A 60 -3.49 4.92 10.74
CA ALA A 60 -2.67 5.63 11.73
C ALA A 60 -2.67 4.97 13.13
N TRP A 61 -3.77 4.31 13.50
CA TRP A 61 -3.91 3.59 14.77
C TRP A 61 -2.97 2.38 14.92
N LYS A 62 -2.38 1.88 13.82
CA LYS A 62 -1.38 0.81 13.82
C LYS A 62 0.06 1.30 13.96
N LEU A 63 0.32 2.61 13.90
CA LEU A 63 1.66 3.17 13.77
C LEU A 63 2.64 2.68 14.85
N ASP A 64 2.22 2.65 16.11
CA ASP A 64 3.10 2.26 17.22
C ASP A 64 3.52 0.80 17.14
N GLN A 65 2.57 -0.07 16.79
CA GLN A 65 2.83 -1.48 16.53
C GLN A 65 3.84 -1.63 15.38
N TRP A 66 3.61 -0.95 14.26
CA TRP A 66 4.46 -1.06 13.07
C TRP A 66 5.85 -0.44 13.25
N LYS A 67 5.98 0.63 14.03
CA LYS A 67 7.29 1.15 14.45
C LYS A 67 8.06 0.12 15.27
N HIS A 68 7.39 -0.58 16.19
CA HIS A 68 8.01 -1.64 16.97
C HIS A 68 8.45 -2.81 16.08
N GLU A 69 7.61 -3.23 15.14
CA GLU A 69 7.94 -4.29 14.17
C GLU A 69 9.14 -3.88 13.30
N MET A 70 9.15 -2.67 12.74
CA MET A 70 10.29 -2.16 11.96
C MET A 70 11.58 -2.12 12.76
N TRP A 71 11.54 -1.64 14.01
CA TRP A 71 12.70 -1.67 14.89
C TRP A 71 13.19 -3.10 15.13
N SER A 72 12.26 -4.04 15.32
CA SER A 72 12.60 -5.43 15.61
C SER A 72 13.40 -6.07 14.45
N VAL A 73 13.03 -5.77 13.21
CA VAL A 73 13.66 -6.30 11.98
C VAL A 73 14.92 -5.53 11.58
N THR A 74 14.91 -4.19 11.67
CA THR A 74 15.93 -3.34 11.04
C THR A 74 16.86 -2.62 12.01
N LYS A 75 16.45 -2.48 13.28
CA LYS A 75 17.10 -1.58 14.25
C LYS A 75 17.12 -0.10 13.81
N VAL A 76 16.20 0.30 12.93
CA VAL A 76 15.97 1.70 12.54
C VAL A 76 14.83 2.27 13.37
N GLY A 77 15.12 3.32 14.14
CA GLY A 77 14.14 4.01 14.97
C GLY A 77 13.55 5.21 14.25
N ILE A 78 12.24 5.45 14.41
CA ILE A 78 11.53 6.58 13.80
C ILE A 78 11.08 7.56 14.90
N PRO A 79 11.59 8.80 14.92
CA PRO A 79 11.17 9.82 15.88
C PRO A 79 9.66 10.02 15.88
N TRP A 80 9.08 10.32 17.04
CA TRP A 80 7.63 10.51 17.17
C TRP A 80 7.11 11.65 16.29
N HIS A 81 7.81 12.78 16.30
CA HIS A 81 7.41 14.03 15.63
C HIS A 81 7.67 14.04 14.12
N ASP A 82 8.33 13.02 13.57
CA ASP A 82 8.64 12.93 12.15
C ASP A 82 7.43 12.37 11.39
N ARG A 83 6.58 13.27 10.89
CA ARG A 83 5.37 12.90 10.18
C ARG A 83 5.65 12.16 8.87
N GLU A 84 6.63 12.61 8.09
CA GLU A 84 6.93 11.99 6.80
C GLU A 84 7.38 10.54 7.00
N ALA A 85 8.30 10.32 7.94
CA ALA A 85 8.74 8.97 8.25
C ALA A 85 7.60 8.09 8.81
N ASN A 86 6.72 8.65 9.64
CA ASN A 86 5.53 7.93 10.14
C ASN A 86 4.61 7.49 8.98
N ASP A 87 4.34 8.41 8.06
CA ASP A 87 3.50 8.16 6.88
C ASP A 87 4.13 7.09 5.97
N CYS A 88 5.46 7.11 5.80
CA CYS A 88 6.22 6.10 5.06
C CYS A 88 6.12 4.70 5.69
N ILE A 89 6.13 4.61 7.02
CA ILE A 89 5.94 3.33 7.73
C ILE A 89 4.53 2.82 7.48
N ILE A 90 3.51 3.65 7.70
CA ILE A 90 2.10 3.24 7.52
C ILE A 90 1.86 2.72 6.10
N ILE A 91 2.26 3.48 5.08
CA ILE A 91 2.04 3.05 3.69
C ILE A 91 2.83 1.79 3.36
N GLY A 92 4.06 1.65 3.87
CA GLY A 92 4.90 0.48 3.65
C GLY A 92 4.24 -0.81 4.14
N PHE A 93 3.68 -0.80 5.34
CA PHE A 93 2.98 -1.97 5.90
C PHE A 93 1.70 -2.29 5.15
N VAL A 94 0.88 -1.29 4.81
CA VAL A 94 -0.35 -1.53 4.06
C VAL A 94 -0.04 -2.08 2.66
N VAL A 95 1.01 -1.59 2.01
CA VAL A 95 1.50 -2.13 0.72
C VAL A 95 1.97 -3.58 0.88
N ALA A 96 2.74 -3.91 1.92
CA ALA A 96 3.20 -5.28 2.15
C ALA A 96 2.01 -6.24 2.40
N ILE A 97 1.03 -5.84 3.20
CA ILE A 97 -0.21 -6.60 3.43
C ILE A 97 -0.97 -6.82 2.11
N PHE A 98 -1.11 -5.76 1.31
CA PHE A 98 -1.76 -5.86 0.00
C PHE A 98 -1.02 -6.85 -0.93
N LEU A 99 0.31 -6.75 -1.02
CA LEU A 99 1.12 -7.64 -1.85
C LEU A 99 1.02 -9.10 -1.41
N GLN A 100 1.04 -9.35 -0.09
CA GLN A 100 0.85 -10.68 0.48
C GLN A 100 -0.52 -11.26 0.05
N LYS A 101 -1.60 -10.50 0.23
CA LYS A 101 -2.95 -10.97 -0.10
C LYS A 101 -3.16 -11.14 -1.60
N PHE A 102 -2.56 -10.28 -2.40
CA PHE A 102 -2.55 -10.46 -3.85
C PHE A 102 -1.82 -11.74 -4.23
N ALA A 103 -0.62 -11.99 -3.68
CA ALA A 103 0.15 -13.20 -3.95
C ALA A 103 -0.58 -14.49 -3.54
N GLU A 104 -1.20 -14.50 -2.36
CA GLU A 104 -2.04 -15.61 -1.89
C GLU A 104 -3.18 -15.92 -2.88
N ALA A 105 -3.83 -14.89 -3.42
CA ALA A 105 -4.97 -15.06 -4.33
C ALA A 105 -4.62 -15.71 -5.68
N ILE A 106 -3.35 -15.59 -6.11
CA ILE A 106 -2.86 -16.17 -7.37
C ILE A 106 -1.86 -17.30 -7.16
N ALA A 107 -1.68 -17.77 -5.93
CA ALA A 107 -0.66 -18.78 -5.60
C ALA A 107 -0.82 -20.08 -6.40
N SER A 108 -2.05 -20.46 -6.78
CA SER A 108 -2.32 -21.67 -7.56
C SER A 108 -1.71 -21.68 -8.96
N THR A 109 -1.33 -20.51 -9.49
CA THR A 109 -0.73 -20.38 -10.82
C THR A 109 0.79 -20.24 -10.78
N GLU A 110 1.42 -20.39 -9.61
CA GLU A 110 2.87 -20.18 -9.38
C GLU A 110 3.41 -18.89 -10.05
N PRO A 111 2.85 -17.71 -9.73
CA PRO A 111 3.14 -16.47 -10.43
C PRO A 111 4.50 -15.90 -10.05
N LEU A 112 5.18 -15.30 -11.02
CA LEU A 112 6.36 -14.47 -10.77
C LEU A 112 5.91 -13.02 -10.54
N ILE A 113 5.89 -12.60 -9.28
CA ILE A 113 5.46 -11.25 -8.87
C ILE A 113 6.69 -10.37 -8.68
N VAL A 114 6.68 -9.19 -9.29
CA VAL A 114 7.73 -8.18 -9.13
C VAL A 114 7.12 -6.93 -8.51
N ALA A 115 7.64 -6.53 -7.35
CA ALA A 115 7.32 -5.27 -6.69
C ALA A 115 8.53 -4.32 -6.82
N HIS A 116 8.33 -3.19 -7.49
CA HIS A 116 9.36 -2.16 -7.68
C HIS A 116 9.03 -0.94 -6.81
N PHE A 117 9.97 -0.59 -5.94
CA PHE A 117 9.87 0.51 -4.98
C PHE A 117 10.76 1.67 -5.42
N HIS A 118 10.21 2.88 -5.44
CA HIS A 118 10.91 4.11 -5.83
C HIS A 118 11.16 4.97 -4.60
N GLU A 119 12.42 5.42 -4.43
CA GLU A 119 12.88 6.26 -3.32
C GLU A 119 12.69 5.68 -1.91
N TRP A 120 13.30 6.34 -0.93
CA TRP A 120 13.31 5.88 0.45
C TRP A 120 11.93 5.89 1.11
N GLN A 121 11.01 6.76 0.67
CA GLN A 121 9.65 6.82 1.22
C GLN A 121 8.87 5.51 1.03
N SER A 122 9.22 4.71 0.01
CA SER A 122 8.59 3.41 -0.25
C SER A 122 9.37 2.22 0.32
N ALA A 123 10.55 2.46 0.90
CA ALA A 123 11.47 1.40 1.35
C ALA A 123 10.89 0.54 2.48
N ALA A 124 10.02 1.08 3.33
CA ALA A 124 9.33 0.29 4.35
C ALA A 124 8.51 -0.84 3.71
N GLY A 125 7.89 -0.61 2.56
CA GLY A 125 7.16 -1.65 1.83
C GLY A 125 8.10 -2.74 1.32
N LEU A 126 9.28 -2.38 0.82
CA LEU A 126 10.30 -3.35 0.39
C LEU A 126 10.79 -4.21 1.56
N ILE A 127 11.11 -3.58 2.69
CA ILE A 127 11.62 -4.26 3.89
C ILE A 127 10.57 -5.25 4.42
N MET A 128 9.31 -4.83 4.50
CA MET A 128 8.23 -5.64 5.07
C MET A 128 7.63 -6.66 4.10
N SER A 129 8.01 -6.62 2.81
CA SER A 129 7.59 -7.62 1.82
C SER A 129 8.56 -8.81 1.72
N ARG A 130 9.65 -8.82 2.50
CA ARG A 130 10.60 -9.92 2.58
C ARG A 130 10.14 -10.99 3.56
#